data_AF-A0A3D1RCG9-F1
#
_entry.id   AF-A0A3D1RCG9-F1
#
_cell.length_a   1.000
_cell.length_b   1.000
_cell.length_c   1.000
_cell.angle_alpha   90.00
_cell.angle_beta   90.00
_cell.angle_gamma   90.00
#
_symmetry.space_group_name_H-M   'P 1'
#
loop_
_entity.id
_entity.type
_entity.pdbx_description
1 polymer ?
#
loop_
_entity_poly.entity_id
_entity_poly.type
_entity_poly.pdbx_seq_one_letter_code
_entity_poly.pdbx_strand_id
1 'polypeptide(L)'
;MWVPLAALLAAGLLACADDEPAAPTAPDAASAADAGALSDAGAPDDAGGPDEDAGGLPDAGEPDAGLPLAIIDLRADVNRDGVVDLEDPTEDWAEETWDSTHGAVFLANIDDDLSACPKSATVSDVNLPKCHDAADSVINGEDDLLDLAPLRVKPWPQAPEGVEARLEASSPGAAYVRFFRKGPDGSWSELDAAAAVLGSTDLREGVELLLEGKDIVRDSRVWDGFVNVTLRALIPSSEGGDAEELSDTIRFRLSPVMTSHHLSPVETLYATIVPREPDSVAFRSDLRLAVAASSVPHPLEELTVPGRYADQWTQDYFETGYMAMPAPGGQHVIRVVYRSANLDDPGSSTNPLRPAGKIAFTFFRGKDVAAVQEFDRNSDLDMDT
;
A
#
# COMPACT_ATOMS: atom_id res chain seq x y z
N MET A 1 -14.68 35.71 -59.96
CA MET A 1 -16.02 36.30 -60.13
C MET A 1 -16.94 35.10 -60.35
N TRP A 2 -17.52 34.47 -59.32
CA TRP A 2 -18.55 34.96 -58.41
C TRP A 2 -18.46 34.22 -57.05
N VAL A 3 -18.73 34.98 -55.99
CA VAL A 3 -19.08 34.65 -54.60
C VAL A 3 -20.26 35.63 -54.30
N PRO A 4 -21.22 35.44 -53.37
CA PRO A 4 -21.35 34.43 -52.29
C PRO A 4 -22.76 33.79 -52.17
N LEU A 5 -22.91 32.82 -51.25
CA LEU A 5 -24.02 32.92 -50.30
C LEU A 5 -23.56 32.41 -48.92
N ALA A 6 -23.56 33.33 -47.96
CA ALA A 6 -23.38 33.07 -46.55
C ALA A 6 -24.70 32.56 -45.94
N ALA A 7 -24.64 31.57 -45.07
CA ALA A 7 -25.72 31.23 -44.15
C ALA A 7 -25.23 31.43 -42.72
N LEU A 8 -25.83 32.41 -42.05
CA LEU A 8 -25.70 32.70 -40.62
C LEU A 8 -26.97 32.22 -39.92
N LEU A 9 -26.81 31.83 -38.65
CA LEU A 9 -27.79 31.73 -37.57
C LEU A 9 -28.81 30.57 -37.59
N ALA A 10 -28.71 29.69 -36.60
CA ALA A 10 -29.48 29.85 -35.35
C ALA A 10 -28.94 28.93 -34.24
N ALA A 11 -28.49 29.54 -33.14
CA ALA A 11 -28.27 28.86 -31.87
C ALA A 11 -29.62 28.60 -31.22
N GLY A 12 -29.97 27.32 -31.04
CA GLY A 12 -31.08 26.90 -30.21
C GLY A 12 -30.58 26.57 -28.81
N LEU A 13 -30.74 27.51 -27.87
CA LEU A 13 -30.80 27.16 -26.45
C LEU A 13 -32.08 26.34 -26.25
N LEU A 14 -31.93 25.04 -25.99
CA LEU A 14 -32.99 24.24 -25.41
C LEU A 14 -32.78 24.24 -23.90
N ALA A 15 -33.62 25.00 -23.20
CA ALA A 15 -33.81 24.88 -21.77
C ALA A 15 -34.46 23.52 -21.49
N CYS A 16 -33.75 22.63 -20.78
CA CYS A 16 -34.37 21.49 -20.12
C CYS A 16 -34.83 21.96 -18.75
N ALA A 17 -36.15 21.89 -18.56
CA ALA A 17 -36.84 22.20 -17.32
C ALA A 17 -36.49 21.17 -16.23
N ASP A 18 -36.57 21.66 -15.00
CA ASP A 18 -36.46 20.93 -13.74
C ASP A 18 -37.44 19.75 -13.68
N ASP A 19 -36.91 18.56 -13.39
CA ASP A 19 -37.65 17.46 -12.79
C ASP A 19 -36.67 16.75 -11.83
N GLU A 20 -36.68 17.16 -10.56
CA GLU A 20 -36.05 16.45 -9.45
C GLU A 20 -36.84 15.17 -9.15
N PRO A 21 -36.25 13.97 -9.26
CA PRO A 21 -36.78 12.80 -8.57
C PRO A 21 -36.36 12.84 -7.10
N ALA A 22 -37.36 12.77 -6.22
CA ALA A 22 -37.22 12.73 -4.77
C ALA A 22 -36.17 11.72 -4.28
N ALA A 23 -35.33 12.17 -3.34
CA ALA A 23 -34.34 11.35 -2.66
C ALA A 23 -35.01 10.17 -1.90
N PRO A 24 -34.44 8.95 -1.98
CA PRO A 24 -34.87 7.86 -1.13
C PRO A 24 -34.46 8.12 0.32
N THR A 25 -35.45 8.07 1.22
CA THR A 25 -35.32 8.17 2.67
C THR A 25 -34.40 7.07 3.22
N ALA A 26 -33.41 7.47 4.01
CA ALA A 26 -32.55 6.57 4.78
C ALA A 26 -33.37 5.79 5.84
N PRO A 27 -33.12 4.48 6.05
CA PRO A 27 -33.67 3.76 7.18
C PRO A 27 -32.88 4.06 8.48
N ASP A 28 -33.65 4.10 9.56
CA ASP A 28 -33.31 4.57 10.90
C ASP A 28 -32.05 3.96 11.54
N ALA A 29 -31.25 4.84 12.14
CA ALA A 29 -30.25 4.49 13.13
C ALA A 29 -30.95 4.10 14.44
N ALA A 30 -31.01 2.80 14.74
CA ALA A 30 -31.44 2.32 16.04
C ALA A 30 -30.24 2.34 17.02
N SER A 31 -30.25 3.35 17.91
CA SER A 31 -29.48 3.33 19.15
C SER A 31 -30.07 2.32 20.12
N ALA A 32 -29.23 1.51 20.77
CA ALA A 32 -29.58 0.89 22.04
C ALA A 32 -28.37 1.04 22.98
N ALA A 33 -28.38 2.13 23.74
CA ALA A 33 -27.74 2.19 25.03
C ALA A 33 -28.62 1.44 26.02
N ASP A 34 -28.05 0.49 26.76
CA ASP A 34 -28.67 -0.01 27.99
C ASP A 34 -27.83 0.48 29.18
N ALA A 35 -28.53 1.17 30.08
CA ALA A 35 -28.01 1.81 31.26
C ALA A 35 -28.37 0.95 32.47
N GLY A 36 -27.38 0.27 33.03
CA GLY A 36 -27.48 -0.35 34.35
C GLY A 36 -27.06 0.63 35.44
N ALA A 37 -28.02 1.33 36.03
CA ALA A 37 -27.84 2.13 37.25
C ALA A 37 -27.98 1.25 38.49
N LEU A 38 -27.04 1.31 39.45
CA LEU A 38 -27.29 0.99 40.85
C LEU A 38 -26.45 1.85 41.81
N SER A 39 -27.18 2.78 42.46
CA SER A 39 -27.11 3.23 43.86
C SER A 39 -25.83 3.83 44.46
N ASP A 40 -25.92 5.15 44.67
CA ASP A 40 -25.39 5.93 45.79
C ASP A 40 -26.04 5.51 47.13
N ALA A 41 -25.24 5.38 48.19
CA ALA A 41 -25.62 5.73 49.57
C ALA A 41 -24.42 5.62 50.54
N GLY A 42 -23.96 6.76 51.06
CA GLY A 42 -23.84 6.93 52.52
C GLY A 42 -22.45 6.90 53.15
N ALA A 43 -21.88 8.09 53.37
CA ALA A 43 -21.11 8.38 54.57
C ALA A 43 -22.07 8.83 55.70
N PRO A 44 -21.71 8.63 56.98
CA PRO A 44 -21.39 9.81 57.78
C PRO A 44 -20.24 9.64 58.79
N ASP A 45 -19.82 10.81 59.26
CA ASP A 45 -18.83 11.17 60.29
C ASP A 45 -18.93 10.37 61.61
N ASP A 46 -17.81 10.19 62.33
CA ASP A 46 -17.61 10.84 63.65
C ASP A 46 -16.16 10.70 64.20
N ALA A 47 -15.85 11.63 65.11
CA ALA A 47 -14.58 12.08 65.64
C ALA A 47 -13.87 11.20 66.70
N GLY A 48 -12.59 11.50 66.95
CA GLY A 48 -11.90 11.21 68.22
C GLY A 48 -10.39 10.99 68.12
N GLY A 49 -9.57 12.03 68.35
CA GLY A 49 -8.10 11.91 68.55
C GLY A 49 -7.73 11.57 70.00
N PRO A 50 -6.53 11.96 70.49
CA PRO A 50 -5.19 11.84 69.92
C PRO A 50 -4.32 10.89 70.78
N ASP A 51 -3.18 10.41 70.29
CA ASP A 51 -2.05 10.06 71.16
C ASP A 51 -0.72 10.22 70.41
N GLU A 52 0.16 10.98 71.06
CA GLU A 52 1.53 11.27 70.65
C GLU A 52 2.39 10.02 70.87
N ASP A 53 3.14 9.58 69.85
CA ASP A 53 4.41 8.91 70.14
C ASP A 53 5.45 9.25 69.07
N ALA A 54 6.60 9.67 69.58
CA ALA A 54 7.72 10.20 68.83
C ALA A 54 8.60 9.03 68.36
N GLY A 55 8.53 8.69 67.08
CA GLY A 55 9.45 7.76 66.42
C GLY A 55 10.12 8.45 65.24
N GLY A 56 11.45 8.57 65.29
CA GLY A 56 12.27 9.28 64.31
C GLY A 56 12.03 8.80 62.87
N LEU A 57 11.87 9.78 61.98
CA LEU A 57 11.87 9.59 60.54
C LEU A 57 13.22 9.00 60.10
N PRO A 58 13.25 7.86 59.38
CA PRO A 58 14.44 7.49 58.64
C PRO A 58 14.69 8.53 57.54
N ASP A 59 15.96 8.85 57.40
CA ASP A 59 16.57 9.65 56.34
C ASP A 59 15.84 9.44 55.01
N ALA A 60 15.21 10.50 54.50
CA ALA A 60 14.62 10.49 53.17
C ALA A 60 15.78 10.42 52.18
N GLY A 61 16.10 9.19 51.77
CA GLY A 61 17.01 8.94 50.66
C GLY A 61 16.64 9.87 49.51
N GLU A 62 17.66 10.48 48.92
CA GLU A 62 17.53 11.21 47.66
C GLU A 62 16.64 10.41 46.71
N PRO A 63 15.70 11.05 45.99
CA PRO A 63 14.98 10.35 44.94
C PRO A 63 16.04 9.79 44.00
N ASP A 64 16.06 8.46 43.90
CA ASP A 64 16.77 7.74 42.86
C ASP A 64 16.43 8.47 41.56
N ALA A 65 17.43 9.12 40.97
CA ALA A 65 17.29 9.78 39.68
C ALA A 65 17.13 8.63 38.71
N GLY A 66 15.88 8.17 38.58
CA GLY A 66 15.50 6.96 37.87
C GLY A 66 16.24 6.96 36.55
N LEU A 67 16.97 5.88 36.31
CA LEU A 67 17.62 5.63 35.03
C LEU A 67 16.61 6.04 33.93
N PRO A 68 17.03 6.85 32.94
CA PRO A 68 16.13 7.27 31.88
C PRO A 68 15.46 6.02 31.32
N LEU A 69 14.12 6.05 31.25
CA LEU A 69 13.28 4.93 30.82
C LEU A 69 13.90 4.26 29.59
N ALA A 70 13.95 2.93 29.60
CA ALA A 70 14.37 2.20 28.43
C ALA A 70 13.35 2.45 27.31
N ILE A 71 13.82 2.91 26.15
CA ILE A 71 12.98 3.25 25.00
C ILE A 71 13.37 2.29 23.89
N ILE A 72 12.58 1.23 23.74
CA ILE A 72 12.52 0.47 22.49
C ILE A 72 11.25 0.97 21.82
N ASP A 73 11.42 1.59 20.66
CA ASP A 73 10.41 2.42 20.05
C ASP A 73 10.60 2.36 18.53
N LEU A 74 9.58 1.84 17.85
CA LEU A 74 9.44 1.86 16.40
C LEU A 74 8.56 3.05 16.01
N ARG A 75 8.85 3.65 14.86
CA ARG A 75 8.03 4.71 14.27
C ARG A 75 7.77 4.46 12.80
N ALA A 76 6.52 4.70 12.40
CA ALA A 76 6.06 4.68 11.02
C ALA A 76 4.95 5.72 10.84
N ASP A 77 4.59 5.99 9.59
CA ASP A 77 3.53 6.91 9.23
C ASP A 77 2.14 6.30 9.53
N VAL A 78 1.78 6.23 10.82
CA VAL A 78 0.50 5.67 11.27
C VAL A 78 -0.61 6.71 11.25
N ASN A 79 -0.29 8.01 11.24
CA ASN A 79 -1.26 9.10 11.12
C ASN A 79 -1.58 9.44 9.65
N ARG A 80 -0.81 8.89 8.70
CA ARG A 80 -1.00 8.93 7.24
C ARG A 80 -0.82 10.32 6.64
N ASP A 81 0.14 11.08 7.14
CA ASP A 81 0.50 12.40 6.61
C ASP A 81 1.65 12.36 5.59
N GLY A 82 2.25 11.18 5.40
CA GLY A 82 3.31 10.92 4.43
C GLY A 82 4.73 11.11 4.97
N VAL A 83 4.91 11.39 6.26
CA VAL A 83 6.23 11.55 6.90
C VAL A 83 6.34 10.63 8.11
N VAL A 84 7.56 10.34 8.55
CA VAL A 84 7.82 9.72 9.86
C VAL A 84 8.54 10.73 10.74
N ASP A 85 7.81 11.34 11.68
CA ASP A 85 8.27 12.29 12.69
C ASP A 85 8.37 11.62 14.07
N LEU A 86 9.61 11.35 14.50
CA LEU A 86 9.91 10.70 15.78
C LEU A 86 9.43 11.48 17.01
N GLU A 87 9.10 12.77 16.87
CA GLU A 87 8.63 13.63 17.94
C GLU A 87 7.11 13.85 17.90
N ASP A 88 6.40 13.35 16.88
CA ASP A 88 4.95 13.42 16.81
C ASP A 88 4.32 12.27 17.63
N PRO A 89 3.62 12.55 18.75
CA PRO A 89 2.98 11.51 19.55
C PRO A 89 1.82 10.81 18.83
N THR A 90 1.31 11.36 17.73
CA THR A 90 0.29 10.69 16.91
C THR A 90 0.86 9.55 16.08
N GLU A 91 2.19 9.47 15.92
CA GLU A 91 2.85 8.32 15.30
C GLU A 91 3.06 7.13 16.26
N ASP A 92 3.07 7.39 17.57
CA ASP A 92 3.20 6.39 18.64
C ASP A 92 1.84 5.84 19.09
N TRP A 93 0.80 6.68 18.97
CA TRP A 93 -0.49 6.35 19.54
C TRP A 93 -1.18 5.23 18.76
N ALA A 94 -1.44 4.11 19.45
CA ALA A 94 -2.18 2.95 18.93
C ALA A 94 -1.58 2.33 17.65
N GLU A 95 -0.27 2.45 17.47
CA GLU A 95 0.48 1.96 16.31
C GLU A 95 0.38 0.43 16.10
N GLU A 96 0.05 -0.32 17.15
CA GLU A 96 -0.18 -1.76 17.12
C GLU A 96 -1.56 -2.16 16.54
N THR A 97 -2.41 -1.16 16.28
CA THR A 97 -3.76 -1.33 15.74
C THR A 97 -3.89 -0.72 14.34
N TRP A 98 -5.02 -0.98 13.68
CA TRP A 98 -5.29 -0.42 12.36
C TRP A 98 -6.78 -0.15 12.19
N ASP A 99 -7.13 1.08 11.80
CA ASP A 99 -8.50 1.50 11.49
C ASP A 99 -8.57 2.46 10.28
N SER A 100 -9.74 3.05 10.04
CA SER A 100 -9.95 3.97 8.91
C SER A 100 -9.10 5.25 8.96
N THR A 101 -8.53 5.58 10.11
CA THR A 101 -7.81 6.82 10.41
C THR A 101 -6.38 6.60 10.90
N HIS A 102 -6.04 5.41 11.42
CA HIS A 102 -4.74 5.12 12.01
C HIS A 102 -4.17 3.78 11.54
N GLY A 103 -2.83 3.71 11.48
CA GLY A 103 -2.05 2.53 11.15
C GLY A 103 -1.34 2.68 9.80
N ALA A 104 -0.10 2.19 9.75
CA ALA A 104 0.80 2.36 8.62
C ALA A 104 0.32 1.60 7.38
N VAL A 105 0.65 2.15 6.21
CA VAL A 105 0.31 1.60 4.89
C VAL A 105 1.59 1.39 4.09
N PHE A 106 1.65 0.33 3.29
CA PHE A 106 2.76 0.07 2.37
C PHE A 106 2.26 -0.43 1.02
N LEU A 107 3.07 -0.27 -0.02
CA LEU A 107 2.78 -0.72 -1.36
C LEU A 107 3.38 -2.10 -1.65
N ALA A 108 2.81 -2.79 -2.64
CA ALA A 108 3.50 -3.89 -3.29
C ALA A 108 4.41 -3.27 -4.35
N ASN A 109 5.73 -3.38 -4.19
CA ASN A 109 6.73 -2.81 -5.09
C ASN A 109 6.90 -3.72 -6.34
N ILE A 110 5.86 -3.75 -7.17
CA ILE A 110 5.68 -4.71 -8.26
C ILE A 110 5.61 -4.07 -9.65
N ASP A 111 6.04 -2.82 -9.77
CA ASP A 111 6.28 -2.13 -11.03
C ASP A 111 7.72 -2.35 -11.54
N ASP A 112 8.21 -1.47 -12.42
CA ASP A 112 9.45 -1.68 -13.17
C ASP A 112 10.07 -0.33 -13.54
N ASP A 113 10.58 0.37 -12.53
CA ASP A 113 11.06 1.75 -12.63
C ASP A 113 12.19 1.93 -13.63
N LEU A 114 13.14 1.00 -13.62
CA LEU A 114 14.27 1.03 -14.55
C LEU A 114 13.91 0.49 -15.95
N SER A 115 12.66 0.07 -16.17
CA SER A 115 12.25 -0.60 -17.40
C SER A 115 13.17 -1.80 -17.75
N ALA A 116 13.65 -2.49 -16.71
CA ALA A 116 14.56 -3.63 -16.82
C ALA A 116 13.81 -4.89 -17.26
N CYS A 117 12.51 -4.97 -16.99
CA CYS A 117 11.74 -6.15 -17.33
C CYS A 117 11.50 -6.32 -18.84
N PRO A 118 11.51 -7.57 -19.34
CA PRO A 118 11.33 -7.83 -20.76
C PRO A 118 9.98 -7.30 -21.29
N LYS A 119 10.03 -6.51 -22.36
CA LYS A 119 8.84 -6.05 -23.11
C LYS A 119 8.46 -6.98 -24.28
N SER A 120 8.93 -8.22 -24.27
CA SER A 120 8.71 -9.18 -25.37
C SER A 120 7.50 -10.08 -25.12
N ALA A 121 6.60 -10.16 -26.11
CA ALA A 121 5.49 -11.11 -26.11
C ALA A 121 5.93 -12.58 -26.18
N THR A 122 7.21 -12.86 -26.43
CA THR A 122 7.77 -14.23 -26.42
C THR A 122 8.01 -14.78 -25.01
N VAL A 123 8.01 -13.92 -23.99
CA VAL A 123 8.13 -14.38 -22.59
C VAL A 123 6.86 -15.12 -22.21
N SER A 124 7.02 -16.27 -21.56
CA SER A 124 5.89 -17.14 -21.21
C SER A 124 4.98 -16.51 -20.16
N ASP A 125 3.70 -16.86 -20.17
CA ASP A 125 2.71 -16.32 -19.22
C ASP A 125 3.12 -16.56 -17.77
N VAL A 126 3.73 -17.71 -17.47
CA VAL A 126 4.19 -18.06 -16.11
C VAL A 126 5.48 -17.33 -15.68
N ASN A 127 6.18 -16.66 -16.61
CA ASN A 127 7.42 -15.95 -16.31
C ASN A 127 7.28 -14.43 -16.39
N LEU A 128 6.31 -13.91 -17.15
CA LEU A 128 6.01 -12.47 -17.22
C LEU A 128 5.86 -11.81 -15.83
N PRO A 129 5.09 -12.36 -14.87
CA PRO A 129 4.89 -11.72 -13.57
C PRO A 129 6.06 -11.86 -12.61
N LYS A 130 7.13 -12.60 -12.96
CA LYS A 130 8.29 -12.82 -12.07
C LYS A 130 9.33 -11.70 -12.11
N CYS A 131 9.10 -10.68 -12.94
CA CYS A 131 10.00 -9.54 -13.06
C CYS A 131 9.25 -8.29 -12.63
N HIS A 132 9.82 -7.60 -11.66
CA HIS A 132 9.39 -6.35 -11.06
C HIS A 132 10.48 -5.90 -10.07
N ASP A 133 10.37 -4.71 -9.48
CA ASP A 133 11.42 -4.17 -8.59
C ASP A 133 11.62 -5.02 -7.31
N ALA A 134 10.55 -5.47 -6.64
CA ALA A 134 10.69 -6.40 -5.50
C ALA A 134 11.17 -7.83 -5.84
N ALA A 135 11.49 -8.14 -7.10
CA ALA A 135 11.90 -9.50 -7.51
C ALA A 135 13.31 -9.88 -7.03
N ASP A 136 14.15 -8.90 -6.70
CA ASP A 136 15.43 -9.09 -6.02
C ASP A 136 15.53 -8.20 -4.78
N SER A 137 16.72 -8.03 -4.20
CA SER A 137 16.92 -7.28 -2.96
C SER A 137 17.77 -6.03 -3.14
N VAL A 138 17.63 -5.38 -4.30
CA VAL A 138 18.31 -4.13 -4.63
C VAL A 138 17.27 -3.03 -4.82
N ILE A 139 17.45 -1.90 -4.13
CA ILE A 139 16.71 -0.68 -4.44
C ILE A 139 17.36 -0.04 -5.68
N ASN A 140 16.62 0.02 -6.78
CA ASN A 140 17.06 0.29 -8.13
C ASN A 140 16.92 1.76 -8.55
N GLY A 141 16.95 2.71 -7.61
CA GLY A 141 16.98 4.14 -7.94
C GLY A 141 16.27 4.99 -6.90
N GLU A 142 16.16 6.28 -7.21
CA GLU A 142 15.36 7.20 -6.38
C GLU A 142 13.86 7.00 -6.57
N ASP A 143 13.43 6.49 -7.73
CA ASP A 143 12.02 6.21 -8.00
C ASP A 143 11.56 4.98 -7.19
N ASP A 144 12.30 3.87 -7.24
CA ASP A 144 12.00 2.65 -6.47
C ASP A 144 11.97 2.94 -4.97
N LEU A 145 12.87 3.81 -4.51
CA LEU A 145 12.87 4.27 -3.12
C LEU A 145 11.56 4.93 -2.68
N LEU A 146 10.78 5.54 -3.59
CA LEU A 146 9.48 6.16 -3.30
C LEU A 146 8.37 5.12 -3.09
N ASP A 147 8.53 3.89 -3.58
CA ASP A 147 7.55 2.80 -3.41
C ASP A 147 7.63 2.12 -2.03
N LEU A 148 8.69 2.39 -1.29
CA LEU A 148 8.98 1.78 0.01
C LEU A 148 8.41 2.59 1.17
N ALA A 149 7.76 1.90 2.11
CA ALA A 149 7.23 2.51 3.32
C ALA A 149 8.37 2.78 4.34
N PRO A 150 8.54 4.03 4.83
CA PRO A 150 9.52 4.33 5.85
C PRO A 150 9.18 3.71 7.20
N LEU A 151 10.22 3.20 7.87
CA LEU A 151 10.19 2.70 9.24
C LEU A 151 11.43 3.22 9.97
N ARG A 152 11.32 3.53 11.26
CA ARG A 152 12.43 4.05 12.06
C ARG A 152 12.49 3.36 13.41
N VAL A 153 13.71 3.15 13.91
CA VAL A 153 13.95 2.85 15.32
C VAL A 153 14.34 4.17 15.99
N LYS A 154 13.57 4.63 16.97
CA LYS A 154 13.87 5.88 17.67
C LYS A 154 15.20 5.74 18.44
N PRO A 155 16.08 6.75 18.43
CA PRO A 155 17.32 6.70 19.19
C PRO A 155 17.07 6.52 20.69
N TRP A 156 17.81 5.59 21.30
CA TRP A 156 17.93 5.38 22.73
C TRP A 156 19.39 5.65 23.18
N PRO A 157 19.78 6.92 23.40
CA PRO A 157 21.18 7.30 23.66
C PRO A 157 21.85 6.60 24.86
N GLN A 158 21.03 6.05 25.76
CA GLN A 158 21.47 5.36 26.97
C GLN A 158 21.40 3.83 26.85
N ALA A 159 21.21 3.29 25.63
CA ALA A 159 21.12 1.85 25.42
C ALA A 159 22.36 1.15 26.02
N PRO A 160 22.16 0.13 26.87
CA PRO A 160 23.24 -0.50 27.63
C PRO A 160 24.19 -1.25 26.70
N GLU A 161 25.40 -1.46 27.17
CA GLU A 161 26.38 -2.24 26.42
C GLU A 161 25.93 -3.71 26.32
N GLY A 162 26.01 -4.30 25.13
CA GLY A 162 25.63 -5.69 24.90
C GLY A 162 24.14 -5.96 24.73
N VAL A 163 23.29 -4.91 24.67
CA VAL A 163 21.91 -5.06 24.22
C VAL A 163 21.87 -5.56 22.77
N GLU A 164 20.96 -6.48 22.50
CA GLU A 164 20.69 -7.00 21.16
C GLU A 164 19.22 -6.81 20.83
N ALA A 165 18.93 -6.05 19.76
CA ALA A 165 17.58 -5.95 19.23
C ALA A 165 17.44 -6.64 17.86
N ARG A 166 16.26 -7.18 17.59
CA ARG A 166 15.91 -7.86 16.34
C ARG A 166 14.57 -7.37 15.84
N LEU A 167 14.46 -7.21 14.53
CA LEU A 167 13.20 -6.91 13.86
C LEU A 167 12.51 -8.23 13.52
N GLU A 168 11.21 -8.34 13.79
CA GLU A 168 10.40 -9.52 13.53
C GLU A 168 9.18 -9.11 12.72
N ALA A 169 8.83 -9.87 11.68
CA ALA A 169 7.56 -9.72 10.97
C ALA A 169 6.64 -10.90 11.31
N SER A 170 5.37 -10.63 11.59
CA SER A 170 4.41 -11.69 11.93
C SER A 170 4.09 -12.58 10.72
N SER A 171 3.99 -13.89 10.95
CA SER A 171 3.45 -14.83 9.97
C SER A 171 1.93 -14.64 9.78
N PRO A 172 1.37 -14.77 8.56
CA PRO A 172 2.05 -15.13 7.31
C PRO A 172 2.70 -13.94 6.57
N GLY A 173 2.43 -12.70 6.99
CA GLY A 173 2.91 -11.47 6.34
C GLY A 173 4.42 -11.37 6.14
N ALA A 174 5.22 -11.99 7.01
CA ALA A 174 6.67 -12.10 6.86
C ALA A 174 7.13 -12.65 5.50
N ALA A 175 6.35 -13.55 4.89
CA ALA A 175 6.67 -14.11 3.57
C ALA A 175 6.47 -13.09 2.43
N TYR A 176 5.78 -11.99 2.68
CA TYR A 176 5.33 -11.01 1.68
C TYR A 176 5.98 -9.64 1.81
N VAL A 177 6.87 -9.45 2.79
CA VAL A 177 7.63 -8.20 2.95
C VAL A 177 9.13 -8.41 2.81
N ARG A 178 9.85 -7.33 2.56
CA ARG A 178 11.31 -7.23 2.67
C ARG A 178 11.66 -5.92 3.38
N PHE A 179 12.72 -5.95 4.16
CA PHE A 179 13.24 -4.78 4.87
C PHE A 179 14.57 -4.35 4.29
N PHE A 180 14.81 -3.04 4.29
CA PHE A 180 16.13 -2.47 4.01
C PHE A 180 16.55 -1.59 5.16
N ARG A 181 17.85 -1.54 5.39
CA ARG A 181 18.49 -0.68 6.37
C ARG A 181 19.41 0.30 5.67
N LYS A 182 19.39 1.54 6.15
CA LYS A 182 20.36 2.55 5.73
C LYS A 182 21.69 2.33 6.46
N GLY A 183 22.76 2.23 5.70
CA GLY A 183 24.12 2.19 6.20
C GLY A 183 24.65 3.57 6.62
N PRO A 184 25.77 3.62 7.36
CA PRO A 184 26.42 4.87 7.75
C PRO A 184 26.91 5.73 6.57
N ASP A 185 27.11 5.11 5.40
CA ASP A 185 27.47 5.78 4.14
C ASP A 185 26.24 6.32 3.38
N GLY A 186 25.04 6.11 3.92
CA GLY A 186 23.77 6.50 3.32
C GLY A 186 23.22 5.52 2.30
N SER A 187 23.92 4.40 2.02
CA SER A 187 23.43 3.37 1.10
C SER A 187 22.36 2.48 1.75
N TRP A 188 21.46 1.92 0.95
CA TRP A 188 20.47 0.95 1.42
C TRP A 188 20.93 -0.47 1.12
N SER A 189 20.73 -1.36 2.09
CA SER A 189 20.99 -2.80 1.94
C SER A 189 19.87 -3.60 2.58
N GLU A 190 19.54 -4.76 2.00
CA GLU A 190 18.57 -5.70 2.58
C GLU A 190 18.94 -6.03 4.04
N LEU A 191 17.92 -5.95 4.91
CA LEU A 191 17.98 -6.38 6.29
C LEU A 191 17.23 -7.71 6.42
N ASP A 192 17.97 -8.81 6.59
CA ASP A 192 17.38 -10.09 6.94
C ASP A 192 16.87 -10.04 8.39
N ALA A 193 15.58 -9.75 8.58
CA ALA A 193 14.92 -9.67 9.88
C ALA A 193 15.13 -10.93 10.74
N ALA A 194 15.28 -12.12 10.14
CA ALA A 194 15.47 -13.36 10.89
C ALA A 194 16.89 -13.53 11.45
N ALA A 195 17.88 -12.80 10.90
CA ALA A 195 19.29 -12.98 11.22
C ALA A 195 19.98 -11.71 11.77
N ALA A 196 19.52 -10.54 11.36
CA ALA A 196 20.15 -9.27 11.68
C ALA A 196 19.98 -8.93 13.17
N VAL A 197 21.05 -8.41 13.76
CA VAL A 197 21.08 -7.92 15.14
C VAL A 197 21.44 -6.45 15.12
N LEU A 198 20.60 -5.64 15.76
CA LEU A 198 20.86 -4.23 16.04
C LEU A 198 21.51 -4.13 17.42
N GLY A 199 22.76 -3.68 17.46
CA GLY A 199 23.53 -3.61 18.71
C GLY A 199 23.38 -2.28 19.44
N SER A 200 24.10 -2.11 20.56
CA SER A 200 24.09 -0.88 21.35
C SER A 200 24.32 0.40 20.53
N THR A 201 25.25 0.41 19.57
CA THR A 201 25.50 1.58 18.72
C THR A 201 24.29 1.93 17.86
N ASP A 202 23.69 0.91 17.23
CA ASP A 202 22.51 1.08 16.37
C ASP A 202 21.34 1.68 17.18
N LEU A 203 21.10 1.16 18.39
CA LEU A 203 20.03 1.68 19.24
C LEU A 203 20.34 3.08 19.78
N ARG A 204 21.60 3.40 20.10
CA ARG A 204 21.98 4.75 20.56
C ARG A 204 21.80 5.82 19.49
N GLU A 205 22.06 5.48 18.24
CA GLU A 205 21.96 6.40 17.10
C GLU A 205 20.56 6.40 16.46
N GLY A 206 19.78 5.34 16.67
CA GLY A 206 18.57 5.07 15.90
C GLY A 206 18.88 4.41 14.57
N VAL A 207 17.86 3.85 13.91
CA VAL A 207 18.02 3.12 12.65
C VAL A 207 16.97 3.58 11.64
N GLU A 208 17.43 3.92 10.44
CA GLU A 208 16.56 4.17 9.29
C GLU A 208 16.30 2.87 8.52
N LEU A 209 15.03 2.52 8.38
CA LEU A 209 14.54 1.32 7.72
C LEU A 209 13.55 1.67 6.60
N LEU A 210 13.37 0.72 5.70
CA LEU A 210 12.32 0.73 4.68
C LEU A 210 11.66 -0.64 4.62
N LEU A 211 10.38 -0.68 4.26
CA LEU A 211 9.59 -1.88 4.05
C LEU A 211 8.96 -1.84 2.66
N GLU A 212 9.12 -2.90 1.88
CA GLU A 212 8.35 -3.14 0.66
C GLU A 212 7.46 -4.38 0.78
N GLY A 213 6.32 -4.35 0.10
CA GLY A 213 5.53 -5.53 -0.21
C GLY A 213 6.06 -6.21 -1.49
N LYS A 214 6.15 -7.54 -1.48
CA LYS A 214 6.67 -8.32 -2.62
C LYS A 214 5.60 -8.76 -3.62
N ASP A 215 4.33 -8.70 -3.22
CA ASP A 215 3.17 -9.02 -4.05
C ASP A 215 1.91 -8.42 -3.45
N ILE A 216 0.83 -8.36 -4.24
CA ILE A 216 -0.52 -8.03 -3.77
C ILE A 216 -1.13 -9.18 -2.96
N VAL A 217 -2.23 -8.92 -2.24
CA VAL A 217 -3.05 -10.00 -1.66
C VAL A 217 -3.75 -10.77 -2.79
N ARG A 218 -3.24 -11.97 -3.09
CA ARG A 218 -3.81 -12.89 -4.09
C ARG A 218 -4.98 -13.71 -3.54
N ASP A 219 -4.88 -14.13 -2.28
CA ASP A 219 -5.89 -14.92 -1.58
C ASP A 219 -5.91 -14.52 -0.10
N SER A 220 -6.99 -13.87 0.33
CA SER A 220 -7.14 -13.39 1.71
C SER A 220 -7.23 -14.52 2.75
N ARG A 221 -7.41 -15.77 2.31
CA ARG A 221 -7.35 -16.95 3.18
C ARG A 221 -5.90 -17.40 3.46
N VAL A 222 -4.95 -16.99 2.63
CA VAL A 222 -3.52 -17.25 2.81
C VAL A 222 -2.88 -16.12 3.62
N TRP A 223 -3.16 -14.87 3.24
CA TRP A 223 -2.74 -13.68 3.97
C TRP A 223 -3.71 -12.53 3.68
N ASP A 224 -4.10 -11.78 4.72
CA ASP A 224 -5.11 -10.73 4.66
C ASP A 224 -4.55 -9.33 4.37
N GLY A 225 -3.24 -9.22 4.13
CA GLY A 225 -2.55 -7.95 3.87
C GLY A 225 -2.06 -7.25 5.14
N PHE A 226 -2.26 -7.80 6.33
CA PHE A 226 -1.72 -7.24 7.57
C PHE A 226 -0.40 -7.88 7.98
N VAL A 227 0.54 -7.07 8.46
CA VAL A 227 1.77 -7.57 9.07
C VAL A 227 2.09 -6.72 10.30
N ASN A 228 2.31 -7.38 11.43
CA ASN A 228 2.88 -6.72 12.60
C ASN A 228 4.39 -6.79 12.48
N VAL A 229 5.04 -5.65 12.64
CA VAL A 229 6.48 -5.50 12.68
C VAL A 229 6.86 -5.17 14.12
N THR A 230 7.64 -6.05 14.74
CA THR A 230 8.02 -5.96 16.15
C THR A 230 9.52 -5.76 16.27
N LEU A 231 9.96 -4.77 17.03
CA LEU A 231 11.35 -4.66 17.47
C LEU A 231 11.44 -5.29 18.86
N ARG A 232 12.24 -6.34 19.02
CA ARG A 232 12.45 -7.03 20.30
C ARG A 232 13.88 -6.84 20.75
N ALA A 233 14.11 -6.26 21.93
CA ALA A 233 15.42 -6.06 22.51
C ALA A 233 15.64 -6.93 23.75
N LEU A 234 16.81 -7.56 23.83
CA LEU A 234 17.29 -8.31 24.98
C LEU A 234 18.42 -7.52 25.64
N ILE A 235 18.19 -7.08 26.87
CA ILE A 235 19.10 -6.28 27.67
C ILE A 235 19.82 -7.19 28.67
N PRO A 236 21.15 -7.33 28.60
CA PRO A 236 21.88 -8.18 29.53
C PRO A 236 21.80 -7.62 30.96
N SER A 237 21.64 -8.51 31.94
CA SER A 237 21.69 -8.14 33.36
C SER A 237 23.10 -7.72 33.77
N SER A 238 23.23 -6.57 34.43
CA SER A 238 24.49 -6.11 35.03
C SER A 238 24.91 -6.90 36.27
N GLU A 239 23.99 -7.65 36.89
CA GLU A 239 24.22 -8.40 38.14
C GLU A 239 24.23 -9.93 37.94
N GLY A 240 24.26 -10.41 36.69
CA GLY A 240 24.28 -11.84 36.39
C GLY A 240 22.92 -12.54 36.55
N GLY A 241 21.82 -11.77 36.54
CA GLY A 241 20.45 -12.28 36.44
C GLY A 241 20.00 -12.53 34.99
N ASP A 242 18.71 -12.82 34.82
CA ASP A 242 18.11 -12.98 33.49
C ASP A 242 18.14 -11.66 32.72
N ALA A 243 18.26 -11.76 31.39
CA ALA A 243 18.15 -10.59 30.52
C ALA A 243 16.74 -10.01 30.61
N GLU A 244 16.64 -8.69 30.61
CA GLU A 244 15.36 -7.99 30.47
C GLU A 244 14.97 -7.95 28.99
N GLU A 245 13.69 -8.09 28.71
CA GLU A 245 13.15 -8.07 27.35
C GLU A 245 12.18 -6.90 27.19
N LEU A 246 12.42 -6.08 26.18
CA LEU A 246 11.55 -4.98 25.78
C LEU A 246 11.12 -5.19 24.33
N SER A 247 9.93 -4.73 23.98
CA SER A 247 9.47 -4.81 22.60
C SER A 247 8.50 -3.69 22.27
N ASP A 248 8.49 -3.31 21.00
CA ASP A 248 7.52 -2.39 20.43
C ASP A 248 7.01 -2.90 19.09
N THR A 249 5.77 -2.55 18.70
CA THR A 249 5.10 -3.18 17.56
C THR A 249 4.20 -2.23 16.78
N ILE A 250 4.48 -2.14 15.47
CA ILE A 250 3.65 -1.43 14.50
C ILE A 250 2.86 -2.41 13.65
N ARG A 251 1.58 -2.12 13.42
CA ARG A 251 0.74 -2.83 12.47
C ARG A 251 0.69 -2.11 11.12
N PHE A 252 1.19 -2.79 10.10
CA PHE A 252 1.13 -2.35 8.71
C PHE A 252 -0.01 -3.02 7.94
N ARG A 253 -0.56 -2.31 6.96
CA ARG A 253 -1.49 -2.85 5.97
C ARG A 253 -1.00 -2.62 4.55
N LEU A 254 -0.95 -3.68 3.77
CA LEU A 254 -0.70 -3.59 2.33
C LEU A 254 -1.86 -2.83 1.67
N SER A 255 -1.55 -1.81 0.86
CA SER A 255 -2.58 -1.11 0.08
C SER A 255 -3.30 -2.12 -0.83
N PRO A 256 -4.64 -2.22 -0.74
CA PRO A 256 -5.38 -3.01 -1.71
C PRO A 256 -5.26 -2.36 -3.09
N VAL A 257 -5.44 -3.16 -4.13
CA VAL A 257 -5.63 -2.62 -5.48
C VAL A 257 -7.10 -2.25 -5.64
N MET A 258 -7.34 -0.99 -6.01
CA MET A 258 -8.67 -0.44 -6.23
C MET A 258 -8.89 -0.24 -7.73
N THR A 259 -10.01 -0.72 -8.26
CA THR A 259 -10.43 -0.43 -9.63
C THR A 259 -11.17 0.91 -9.71
N SER A 260 -11.13 1.54 -10.88
CA SER A 260 -11.90 2.75 -11.14
C SER A 260 -13.31 2.40 -11.60
N HIS A 261 -14.31 3.12 -11.11
CA HIS A 261 -15.68 3.03 -11.63
C HIS A 261 -15.89 4.02 -12.78
N HIS A 262 -16.89 3.79 -13.64
CA HIS A 262 -17.17 4.61 -14.83
C HIS A 262 -17.57 6.09 -14.58
N LEU A 263 -17.74 6.50 -13.32
CA LEU A 263 -17.95 7.92 -12.96
C LEU A 263 -16.64 8.61 -12.54
N SER A 264 -15.53 7.87 -12.47
CA SER A 264 -14.20 8.43 -12.25
C SER A 264 -13.80 9.27 -13.46
N PRO A 265 -13.02 10.35 -13.29
CA PRO A 265 -12.47 11.10 -14.40
C PRO A 265 -11.71 10.19 -15.36
N VAL A 266 -12.00 10.32 -16.65
CA VAL A 266 -11.30 9.56 -17.70
C VAL A 266 -9.99 10.25 -18.02
N GLU A 267 -8.89 9.51 -17.90
CA GLU A 267 -7.54 10.04 -18.19
C GLU A 267 -7.03 9.64 -19.56
N THR A 268 -7.28 8.40 -19.97
CA THR A 268 -6.79 7.80 -21.22
C THR A 268 -7.82 6.81 -21.75
N LEU A 269 -7.98 6.75 -23.08
CA LEU A 269 -8.74 5.70 -23.75
C LEU A 269 -7.77 4.80 -24.53
N TYR A 270 -8.10 3.51 -24.58
CA TYR A 270 -7.32 2.50 -25.30
C TYR A 270 -8.16 1.83 -26.38
N ALA A 271 -7.56 1.56 -27.53
CA ALA A 271 -8.20 0.76 -28.58
C ALA A 271 -7.18 -0.08 -29.36
N THR A 272 -7.49 -1.36 -29.61
CA THR A 272 -6.63 -2.23 -30.42
C THR A 272 -6.58 -1.79 -31.87
N ILE A 273 -5.38 -1.81 -32.45
CA ILE A 273 -5.18 -1.75 -33.90
C ILE A 273 -5.56 -3.11 -34.49
N VAL A 274 -6.58 -3.18 -35.35
CA VAL A 274 -6.86 -4.37 -36.17
C VAL A 274 -6.29 -4.13 -37.58
N PRO A 275 -5.10 -4.66 -37.91
CA PRO A 275 -4.43 -4.32 -39.14
C PRO A 275 -5.23 -4.75 -40.36
N ARG A 276 -5.25 -3.89 -41.39
CA ARG A 276 -5.89 -4.15 -42.70
C ARG A 276 -7.43 -4.21 -42.66
N GLU A 277 -8.06 -3.86 -41.55
CA GLU A 277 -9.51 -3.72 -41.46
C GLU A 277 -9.94 -2.24 -41.57
N PRO A 278 -10.61 -1.83 -42.67
CA PRO A 278 -11.05 -0.45 -42.87
C PRO A 278 -11.98 0.05 -41.76
N ASP A 279 -12.82 -0.82 -41.22
CA ASP A 279 -13.78 -0.46 -40.16
C ASP A 279 -13.06 -0.14 -38.84
N SER A 280 -11.96 -0.83 -38.53
CA SER A 280 -11.10 -0.50 -37.37
C SER A 280 -10.43 0.88 -37.54
N VAL A 281 -10.00 1.21 -38.76
CA VAL A 281 -9.44 2.53 -39.05
C VAL A 281 -10.50 3.62 -38.88
N ALA A 282 -11.71 3.42 -39.41
CA ALA A 282 -12.82 4.35 -39.26
C ALA A 282 -13.20 4.54 -37.78
N PHE A 283 -13.42 3.44 -37.05
CA PHE A 283 -13.75 3.46 -35.62
C PHE A 283 -12.73 4.25 -34.80
N ARG A 284 -11.43 3.94 -34.93
CA ARG A 284 -10.38 4.63 -34.15
C ARG A 284 -10.21 6.09 -34.57
N SER A 285 -10.48 6.42 -35.84
CA SER A 285 -10.53 7.82 -36.29
C SER A 285 -11.63 8.60 -35.58
N ASP A 286 -12.85 8.05 -35.55
CA ASP A 286 -13.99 8.67 -34.88
C ASP A 286 -13.77 8.75 -33.36
N LEU A 287 -13.21 7.71 -32.76
CA LEU A 287 -12.88 7.69 -31.34
C LEU A 287 -11.85 8.76 -30.98
N ARG A 288 -10.80 8.94 -31.80
CA ARG A 288 -9.80 10.01 -31.59
C ARG A 288 -10.45 11.40 -31.62
N LEU A 289 -11.41 11.64 -32.52
CA LEU A 289 -12.15 12.90 -32.57
C LEU A 289 -13.02 13.08 -31.31
N ALA A 290 -13.66 12.02 -30.82
CA ALA A 290 -14.45 12.05 -29.60
C ALA A 290 -13.58 12.33 -28.35
N VAL A 291 -12.41 11.68 -28.23
CA VAL A 291 -11.44 11.93 -27.15
C VAL A 291 -11.03 13.40 -27.11
N ALA A 292 -10.67 13.96 -28.27
CA ALA A 292 -10.30 15.38 -28.39
C ALA A 292 -11.46 16.32 -28.04
N ALA A 293 -12.68 16.00 -28.47
CA ALA A 293 -13.87 16.80 -28.17
C ALA A 293 -14.26 16.77 -26.68
N SER A 294 -14.01 15.64 -26.01
CA SER A 294 -14.31 15.44 -24.59
C SER A 294 -13.25 15.99 -23.64
N SER A 295 -12.15 16.57 -24.15
CA SER A 295 -11.04 17.10 -23.34
C SER A 295 -10.43 16.08 -22.38
N VAL A 296 -10.39 14.80 -22.79
CA VAL A 296 -9.64 13.76 -22.07
C VAL A 296 -8.16 14.15 -22.03
N PRO A 297 -7.47 14.05 -20.87
CA PRO A 297 -6.10 14.52 -20.72
C PRO A 297 -5.09 13.93 -21.72
N HIS A 298 -5.21 12.63 -22.02
CA HIS A 298 -4.31 11.95 -22.95
C HIS A 298 -5.00 11.62 -24.28
N PRO A 299 -4.24 11.57 -25.39
CA PRO A 299 -4.76 11.11 -26.66
C PRO A 299 -5.23 9.64 -26.59
N LEU A 300 -5.99 9.21 -27.59
CA LEU A 300 -6.31 7.80 -27.78
C LEU A 300 -5.01 7.00 -27.93
N GLU A 301 -4.78 6.05 -27.03
CA GLU A 301 -3.68 5.11 -27.09
C GLU A 301 -4.07 3.88 -27.91
N GLU A 302 -3.36 3.66 -29.02
CA GLU A 302 -3.66 2.59 -29.96
C GLU A 302 -2.75 1.38 -29.73
N LEU A 303 -3.34 0.24 -29.39
CA LEU A 303 -2.60 -0.94 -28.91
C LEU A 303 -2.30 -1.92 -30.03
N THR A 304 -1.02 -2.26 -30.21
CA THR A 304 -0.63 -3.41 -31.05
C THR A 304 -0.46 -4.62 -30.16
N VAL A 305 -1.38 -5.58 -30.28
CA VAL A 305 -1.44 -6.76 -29.41
C VAL A 305 -0.80 -7.98 -30.09
N PRO A 306 -0.13 -8.88 -29.34
CA PRO A 306 0.37 -10.14 -29.88
C PRO A 306 -0.78 -11.12 -30.14
N GLY A 307 -0.60 -12.01 -31.11
CA GLY A 307 -1.62 -13.00 -31.50
C GLY A 307 -1.66 -13.20 -33.02
N ARG A 308 -2.33 -14.28 -33.46
CA ARG A 308 -2.49 -14.57 -34.90
C ARG A 308 -3.53 -13.64 -35.55
N TYR A 309 -4.54 -13.25 -34.79
CA TYR A 309 -5.52 -12.24 -35.16
C TYR A 309 -5.34 -11.07 -34.20
N ALA A 310 -5.38 -9.84 -34.71
CA ALA A 310 -5.33 -8.68 -33.84
C ALA A 310 -6.62 -8.64 -33.02
N ASP A 311 -6.45 -8.78 -31.71
CA ASP A 311 -7.55 -8.98 -30.79
C ASP A 311 -8.28 -7.66 -30.51
N GLN A 312 -9.42 -7.48 -31.15
CA GLN A 312 -10.18 -6.24 -31.10
C GLN A 312 -10.84 -5.95 -29.75
N TRP A 313 -10.91 -6.92 -28.84
CA TRP A 313 -11.67 -6.82 -27.61
C TRP A 313 -10.82 -6.22 -26.48
N THR A 314 -10.45 -4.94 -26.63
CA THR A 314 -9.56 -4.24 -25.70
C THR A 314 -9.96 -4.36 -24.23
N GLN A 315 -11.26 -4.35 -23.97
CA GLN A 315 -11.84 -4.44 -22.64
C GLN A 315 -11.66 -5.81 -21.97
N ASP A 316 -11.52 -6.89 -22.74
CA ASP A 316 -11.56 -8.24 -22.17
C ASP A 316 -10.21 -8.69 -21.60
N TYR A 317 -9.11 -8.18 -22.15
CA TYR A 317 -7.78 -8.77 -21.90
C TYR A 317 -6.96 -8.03 -20.84
N PHE A 318 -7.43 -6.87 -20.34
CA PHE A 318 -6.91 -6.25 -19.13
C PHE A 318 -7.94 -5.35 -18.43
N GLU A 319 -7.71 -5.07 -17.15
CA GLU A 319 -8.43 -4.09 -16.34
C GLU A 319 -7.44 -3.18 -15.61
N THR A 320 -7.80 -1.92 -15.36
CA THR A 320 -6.92 -0.95 -14.69
C THR A 320 -7.35 -0.70 -13.24
N GLY A 321 -6.38 -0.57 -12.36
CA GLY A 321 -6.55 -0.17 -10.98
C GLY A 321 -5.34 0.60 -10.48
N TYR A 322 -5.27 0.80 -9.18
CA TYR A 322 -4.15 1.46 -8.51
C TYR A 322 -4.02 0.99 -7.06
N MET A 323 -2.83 1.11 -6.52
CA MET A 323 -2.55 1.08 -5.09
C MET A 323 -1.95 2.43 -4.68
N ALA A 324 -2.17 2.82 -3.44
CA ALA A 324 -1.73 4.12 -2.96
C ALA A 324 -1.30 4.06 -1.50
N MET A 325 -0.24 4.78 -1.16
CA MET A 325 0.17 5.03 0.21
C MET A 325 0.32 6.53 0.45
N PRO A 326 0.21 7.01 1.70
CA PRO A 326 0.49 8.40 2.01
C PRO A 326 1.93 8.77 1.64
N ALA A 327 2.12 10.02 1.20
CA ALA A 327 3.43 10.56 0.86
C ALA A 327 3.42 12.09 1.09
N PRO A 328 4.59 12.74 1.21
CA PRO A 328 4.63 14.16 1.50
C PRO A 328 3.82 14.98 0.47
N GLY A 329 2.76 15.64 0.94
CA GLY A 329 1.89 16.47 0.10
C GLY A 329 0.82 15.73 -0.70
N GLY A 330 0.61 14.42 -0.49
CA GLY A 330 -0.44 13.67 -1.18
C GLY A 330 -0.34 12.15 -0.98
N GLN A 331 -0.60 11.42 -2.06
CA GLN A 331 -0.45 9.97 -2.12
C GLN A 331 0.64 9.63 -3.13
N HIS A 332 1.48 8.66 -2.79
CA HIS A 332 2.28 7.94 -3.78
C HIS A 332 1.44 6.82 -4.37
N VAL A 333 1.43 6.69 -5.70
CA VAL A 333 0.48 5.84 -6.43
C VAL A 333 1.20 5.00 -7.47
N ILE A 334 1.07 3.68 -7.34
CA ILE A 334 1.42 2.74 -8.40
C ILE A 334 0.13 2.30 -9.09
N ARG A 335 0.02 2.54 -10.40
CA ARG A 335 -1.09 2.01 -11.21
C ARG A 335 -0.90 0.51 -11.39
N VAL A 336 -1.99 -0.23 -11.45
CA VAL A 336 -1.96 -1.68 -11.59
C VAL A 336 -2.77 -2.10 -12.80
N VAL A 337 -2.16 -2.85 -13.71
CA VAL A 337 -2.87 -3.45 -14.84
C VAL A 337 -3.06 -4.94 -14.56
N TYR A 338 -4.31 -5.33 -14.32
CA TYR A 338 -4.71 -6.73 -14.25
C TYR A 338 -4.75 -7.29 -15.66
N ARG A 339 -3.87 -8.24 -15.97
CA ARG A 339 -4.08 -9.10 -17.14
C ARG A 339 -5.21 -10.06 -16.84
N SER A 340 -6.14 -10.16 -17.77
CA SER A 340 -7.26 -11.11 -17.67
C SER A 340 -6.79 -12.56 -17.62
N ALA A 341 -7.53 -13.36 -16.86
CA ALA A 341 -7.32 -14.80 -16.71
C ALA A 341 -7.93 -15.64 -17.86
N ASN A 342 -8.42 -15.01 -18.94
CA ASN A 342 -9.00 -15.76 -20.08
C ASN A 342 -8.01 -16.79 -20.62
N LEU A 343 -8.40 -18.06 -20.62
CA LEU A 343 -7.64 -19.17 -21.17
C LEU A 343 -7.82 -19.26 -22.69
N ASP A 344 -6.72 -19.46 -23.42
CA ASP A 344 -6.69 -19.65 -24.89
C ASP A 344 -6.12 -21.02 -25.25
N ASP A 345 -5.06 -21.47 -24.55
CA ASP A 345 -4.48 -22.81 -24.69
C ASP A 345 -4.31 -23.47 -23.30
N PRO A 346 -5.40 -23.93 -22.65
CA PRO A 346 -5.33 -24.51 -21.31
C PRO A 346 -4.40 -25.73 -21.20
N GLY A 347 -4.08 -26.39 -22.33
CA GLY A 347 -3.10 -27.49 -22.38
C GLY A 347 -1.65 -27.03 -22.28
N SER A 348 -1.37 -25.75 -22.51
CA SER A 348 -0.03 -25.18 -22.43
C SER A 348 0.40 -24.97 -20.98
N SER A 349 1.51 -25.61 -20.60
CA SER A 349 2.11 -25.40 -19.27
C SER A 349 2.80 -24.06 -19.10
N THR A 350 3.01 -23.30 -20.19
CA THR A 350 3.81 -22.07 -20.19
C THR A 350 3.05 -20.86 -20.72
N ASN A 351 2.13 -21.05 -21.66
CA ASN A 351 1.34 -19.99 -22.27
C ASN A 351 -0.16 -20.35 -22.36
N PRO A 352 -0.87 -20.52 -21.23
CA PRO A 352 -2.27 -20.91 -21.27
C PRO A 352 -3.24 -19.74 -21.52
N LEU A 353 -2.80 -18.50 -21.35
CA LEU A 353 -3.67 -17.32 -21.36
C LEU A 353 -3.75 -16.68 -22.74
N ARG A 354 -4.85 -15.97 -22.97
CA ARG A 354 -5.10 -15.11 -24.14
C ARG A 354 -3.87 -14.24 -24.43
N PRO A 355 -3.26 -14.33 -25.64
CA PRO A 355 -2.01 -13.63 -25.94
C PRO A 355 -2.12 -12.11 -25.81
N ALA A 356 -3.24 -11.51 -26.21
CA ALA A 356 -3.45 -10.06 -26.18
C ALA A 356 -3.24 -9.46 -24.78
N GLY A 357 -3.59 -10.20 -23.71
CA GLY A 357 -3.40 -9.76 -22.33
C GLY A 357 -1.94 -9.58 -21.91
N LYS A 358 -0.96 -10.09 -22.68
CA LYS A 358 0.47 -9.85 -22.41
C LYS A 358 0.83 -8.36 -22.43
N ILE A 359 0.01 -7.49 -23.04
CA ILE A 359 0.29 -6.04 -23.05
C ILE A 359 0.32 -5.42 -21.66
N ALA A 360 -0.33 -6.01 -20.65
CA ALA A 360 -0.17 -5.59 -19.25
C ALA A 360 1.33 -5.52 -18.88
N PHE A 361 2.10 -6.53 -19.27
CA PHE A 361 3.53 -6.63 -18.95
C PHE A 361 4.44 -6.02 -20.02
N THR A 362 4.05 -6.06 -21.30
CA THR A 362 4.93 -5.66 -22.41
C THR A 362 4.75 -4.23 -22.87
N PHE A 363 3.59 -3.62 -22.58
CA PHE A 363 3.27 -2.25 -22.95
C PHE A 363 3.11 -1.37 -21.71
N PHE A 364 2.28 -1.80 -20.74
CA PHE A 364 1.92 -0.97 -19.60
C PHE A 364 2.96 -0.97 -18.48
N ARG A 365 3.42 -2.14 -18.04
CA ARG A 365 4.37 -2.24 -16.92
C ARG A 365 5.56 -1.32 -17.15
N GLY A 366 5.98 -0.60 -16.14
CA GLY A 366 7.08 0.36 -16.15
C GLY A 366 7.05 1.16 -14.87
N LYS A 367 7.77 2.27 -14.81
CA LYS A 367 7.72 3.22 -13.70
C LYS A 367 6.28 3.60 -13.31
N ASP A 368 5.96 3.49 -12.02
CA ASP A 368 4.66 3.77 -11.42
C ASP A 368 3.50 2.95 -12.02
N VAL A 369 3.79 1.87 -12.74
CA VAL A 369 2.80 0.99 -13.37
C VAL A 369 3.19 -0.47 -13.21
N ALA A 370 2.52 -1.15 -12.28
CA ALA A 370 2.60 -2.59 -12.09
C ALA A 370 1.71 -3.35 -13.06
N ALA A 371 2.04 -4.62 -13.28
CA ALA A 371 1.20 -5.57 -13.98
C ALA A 371 1.08 -6.87 -13.20
N VAL A 372 -0.14 -7.40 -13.11
CA VAL A 372 -0.43 -8.61 -12.33
C VAL A 372 -1.31 -9.55 -13.13
N GLN A 373 -1.17 -10.84 -12.85
CA GLN A 373 -2.07 -11.89 -13.35
C GLN A 373 -2.24 -12.97 -12.30
N GLU A 374 -3.41 -13.60 -12.25
CA GLU A 374 -3.72 -14.77 -11.44
C GLU A 374 -4.68 -15.63 -12.26
N PHE A 375 -4.52 -16.96 -12.27
CA PHE A 375 -5.35 -17.83 -13.09
C PHE A 375 -5.35 -19.28 -12.59
N ASP A 376 -6.48 -19.96 -12.76
CA ASP A 376 -6.57 -21.41 -12.59
C ASP A 376 -6.69 -22.08 -13.96
N ARG A 377 -5.74 -22.94 -14.32
CA ARG A 377 -5.77 -23.70 -15.58
C ARG A 377 -6.91 -24.71 -15.65
N ASN A 378 -7.50 -25.06 -14.51
CA ASN A 378 -8.65 -25.95 -14.42
C ASN A 378 -9.97 -25.18 -14.33
N SER A 379 -9.94 -23.84 -14.44
CA SER A 379 -11.17 -23.07 -14.55
C SER A 379 -11.95 -23.53 -15.78
N ASP A 380 -13.28 -23.50 -15.65
CA ASP A 380 -14.16 -23.85 -16.75
C ASP A 380 -13.94 -22.87 -17.91
N LEU A 381 -13.79 -23.40 -19.12
CA LEU A 381 -13.61 -22.58 -20.32
C LEU A 381 -14.91 -21.88 -20.72
N ASP A 382 -16.05 -22.35 -20.21
CA ASP A 382 -17.39 -21.81 -20.46
C ASP A 382 -17.82 -20.76 -19.40
N MET A 383 -16.90 -20.23 -18.58
CA MET A 383 -17.17 -19.20 -17.55
C MET A 383 -17.75 -17.89 -18.09
N ASP A 384 -17.81 -17.73 -19.42
CA ASP A 384 -18.47 -16.61 -20.12
C ASP A 384 -19.92 -16.93 -20.57
N THR A 385 -20.54 -18.03 -20.11
CA THR A 385 -21.93 -18.41 -20.45
C THR A 385 -22.99 -18.15 -19.38
#